data_AF-A0A7S1SII3-F1
#
_entry.id   AF-A0A7S1SII3-F1
#
_cell.length_a   1.000
_cell.length_b   1.000
_cell.length_c   1.000
_cell.angle_alpha   90.00
_cell.angle_beta   90.00
_cell.angle_gamma   90.00
#
_symmetry.space_group_name_H-M   'P 1'
#
loop_
_entity.id
_entity.type
_entity.pdbx_description
1 polymer ?
#
loop_
_entity_poly.entity_id
_entity_poly.type
_entity_poly.pdbx_seq_one_letter_code
_entity_poly.pdbx_strand_id
1 'polypeptide(L)'
;AASVPATVVSVSSNAIVIKAPPNSELKAEFDNVVLGVAGQVHEFAFGYDEGLTPLVTAVYPNLVSAVEPTLITIEGVELGSSAADVEISLAGDACIVRSIEANGTKTTC
;
A
#
# COMPACT_ATOMS: atom_id res chain seq x y z
N ALA A 1 -5.41 20.80 14.53
CA ALA A 1 -5.68 19.63 13.68
C ALA A 1 -6.30 18.54 14.56
N ALA A 2 -7.28 17.80 14.05
CA ALA A 2 -7.83 16.64 14.78
C ALA A 2 -6.87 15.45 14.56
N SER A 3 -6.26 14.94 15.63
CA SER A 3 -5.39 13.77 15.56
C SER A 3 -6.23 12.52 15.25
N VAL A 4 -5.91 11.79 14.19
CA VAL A 4 -6.51 10.48 13.94
C VAL A 4 -5.83 9.44 14.84
N PRO A 5 -6.55 8.73 15.72
CA PRO A 5 -5.96 7.72 16.58
C PRO A 5 -5.45 6.52 15.75
N ALA A 6 -4.17 6.19 15.91
CA ALA A 6 -3.58 4.98 15.34
C ALA A 6 -3.89 3.75 16.20
N THR A 7 -4.00 2.57 15.57
CA THR A 7 -4.30 1.32 16.29
C THR A 7 -3.00 0.64 16.74
N VAL A 8 -2.86 0.33 18.03
CA VAL A 8 -1.73 -0.47 18.54
C VAL A 8 -1.93 -1.94 18.15
N VAL A 9 -0.94 -2.52 17.48
CA VAL A 9 -0.91 -3.91 17.03
C VAL A 9 -0.21 -4.80 18.06
N SER A 10 0.93 -4.36 18.58
CA SER A 10 1.68 -5.10 19.61
C SER A 10 2.56 -4.18 20.44
N VAL A 11 2.88 -4.66 21.65
CA VAL A 11 3.77 -3.99 22.60
C VAL A 11 4.74 -5.02 23.16
N SER A 12 6.03 -4.71 23.12
CA SER A 12 7.10 -5.45 23.79
C SER A 12 7.93 -4.50 24.65
N SER A 13 8.95 -5.03 25.33
CA SER A 13 9.89 -4.21 26.09
C SER A 13 10.76 -3.29 25.23
N ASN A 14 10.80 -3.48 23.91
CA ASN A 14 11.67 -2.72 23.00
C ASN A 14 10.98 -2.20 21.73
N ALA A 15 9.70 -2.50 21.51
CA ALA A 15 8.98 -2.09 20.32
C ALA A 15 7.48 -1.90 20.60
N ILE A 16 6.90 -0.87 19.98
CA ILE A 16 5.46 -0.69 19.87
C ILE A 16 5.16 -0.66 18.38
N VAL A 17 4.33 -1.61 17.93
CA VAL A 17 3.88 -1.65 16.53
C VAL A 17 2.51 -1.00 16.46
N ILE A 18 2.39 0.02 15.64
CA ILE A 18 1.12 0.69 15.35
C ILE A 18 0.75 0.48 13.89
N LYS A 19 -0.56 0.36 13.62
CA LYS A 19 -1.09 0.44 12.27
C LYS A 19 -1.33 1.90 11.95
N ALA A 20 -0.62 2.41 10.93
CA ALA A 20 -0.83 3.74 10.42
C ALA A 20 -2.30 3.91 9.97
N PRO A 21 -2.96 5.04 10.27
CA PRO A 21 -4.32 5.30 9.81
C PRO A 21 -4.38 5.40 8.27
N PRO A 22 -5.56 5.38 7.64
CA PRO A 22 -5.68 5.64 6.21
C PRO A 22 -5.36 7.12 5.91
N ASN A 23 -4.52 7.38 4.90
CA ASN A 23 -4.32 8.75 4.38
C ASN A 23 -5.41 9.13 3.38
N SER A 24 -6.62 9.36 3.89
CA SER A 24 -7.79 9.71 3.05
C SER A 24 -7.69 11.07 2.36
N GLU A 25 -6.73 11.92 2.76
CA GLU A 25 -6.54 13.26 2.18
C GLU A 25 -5.24 13.40 1.35
N LEU A 26 -4.47 12.31 1.17
CA LEU A 26 -3.15 12.34 0.51
C LEU A 26 -2.21 13.42 1.08
N LYS A 27 -2.36 13.79 2.35
CA LYS A 27 -1.47 14.80 2.93
C LYS A 27 -0.09 14.20 3.07
N ALA A 28 0.85 14.73 2.28
CA ALA A 28 2.28 14.46 2.38
C ALA A 28 2.91 15.02 3.67
N GLU A 29 2.11 15.68 4.51
CA GLU A 29 2.59 16.52 5.58
C GLU A 29 2.77 15.70 6.86
N PHE A 30 3.92 15.91 7.50
CA PHE A 30 4.33 15.25 8.72
C PHE A 30 3.37 15.60 9.86
N ASP A 31 2.31 14.82 10.04
CA ASP A 31 1.56 14.84 11.29
C ASP A 31 2.48 14.24 12.36
N ASN A 32 2.84 15.07 13.34
CA ASN A 32 3.63 14.63 14.49
C ASN A 32 2.86 13.51 15.19
N VAL A 33 3.29 12.27 15.04
CA VAL A 33 2.68 11.16 15.76
C VAL A 33 3.10 11.27 17.20
N VAL A 34 2.10 11.35 18.07
CA VAL A 34 2.27 11.48 19.51
C VAL A 34 2.06 10.13 20.16
N LEU A 35 3.09 9.60 20.80
CA LEU A 35 3.04 8.37 21.56
C LEU A 35 3.12 8.67 23.06
N GLY A 36 2.07 8.32 23.79
CA GLY A 36 2.03 8.37 25.25
C GLY A 36 2.44 7.04 25.86
N VAL A 37 3.54 6.99 26.63
CA VAL A 37 3.98 5.79 27.36
C VAL A 37 4.24 6.14 28.82
N ALA A 38 3.51 5.50 29.75
CA ALA A 38 3.72 5.66 31.19
C ALA A 38 3.79 7.12 31.68
N GLY A 39 3.00 8.02 31.08
CA GLY A 39 2.97 9.45 31.40
C GLY A 39 4.02 10.30 30.68
N GLN A 40 4.88 9.70 29.86
CA GLN A 40 5.77 10.41 28.94
C GLN A 40 5.11 10.57 27.57
N VAL A 41 5.46 11.66 26.88
CA VAL A 41 5.00 11.96 25.53
C VAL A 41 6.21 11.97 24.60
N HIS A 42 6.13 11.21 23.51
CA HIS A 42 7.13 11.13 22.47
C HIS A 42 6.52 11.58 21.15
N GLU A 43 7.22 12.45 20.43
CA GLU A 43 6.78 12.95 19.12
C GLU A 43 7.75 12.46 18.04
N PHE A 44 7.19 12.03 16.91
CA PHE A 44 7.98 11.63 15.75
C PHE A 44 7.32 12.08 14.46
N ALA A 45 8.17 12.40 13.48
CA ALA A 45 7.75 12.75 12.14
C ALA A 45 7.31 11.46 11.41
N PHE A 46 6.06 11.45 10.98
CA PHE A 46 5.49 10.39 10.14
C PHE A 46 4.67 11.05 9.04
N GLY A 47 4.81 10.57 7.82
CA GLY A 47 4.09 11.10 6.66
C GLY A 47 3.86 10.00 5.65
N TYR A 48 2.95 10.27 4.72
CA TYR A 48 2.73 9.42 3.55
C TYR A 48 3.40 10.08 2.36
N ASP A 49 3.91 9.27 1.45
CA ASP A 49 4.44 9.75 0.19
C ASP A 49 3.36 9.57 -0.89
N GLU A 50 2.96 10.67 -1.54
CA GLU A 50 2.05 10.60 -2.69
C GLU A 50 2.68 9.76 -3.82
N GLY A 51 4.01 9.80 -3.95
CA GLY A 51 4.79 8.94 -4.83
C GLY A 51 4.87 7.48 -4.38
N LEU A 52 4.15 7.07 -3.34
CA LEU A 52 3.95 5.65 -3.00
C LEU A 52 2.48 5.22 -3.12
N THR A 53 1.61 6.10 -3.63
CA THR A 53 0.21 5.75 -3.92
C THR A 53 0.13 5.20 -5.35
N PRO A 54 -0.14 3.89 -5.55
CA PRO A 54 -0.23 3.30 -6.88
C PRO A 54 -1.36 3.93 -7.70
N LEU A 55 -1.07 4.27 -8.95
CA LEU A 55 -2.06 4.72 -9.93
C LEU A 55 -2.04 3.78 -11.12
N VAL A 56 -3.13 3.02 -11.30
CA VAL A 56 -3.36 2.18 -12.48
C VAL A 56 -3.85 3.06 -13.63
N THR A 57 -3.16 3.02 -14.77
CA THR A 57 -3.50 3.81 -15.96
C THR A 57 -4.13 2.97 -17.06
N ALA A 58 -3.78 1.69 -17.16
CA ALA A 58 -4.35 0.79 -18.16
C ALA A 58 -4.35 -0.68 -17.71
N VAL A 59 -5.29 -1.45 -18.27
CA VAL A 59 -5.38 -2.90 -18.11
C VAL A 59 -5.66 -3.53 -19.49
N TYR A 60 -4.86 -4.51 -19.88
CA TYR A 60 -4.97 -5.18 -21.18
C TYR A 60 -4.67 -6.69 -21.11
N PRO A 61 -5.43 -7.56 -21.77
CA PRO A 61 -6.71 -7.26 -22.41
C PRO A 61 -7.77 -6.97 -21.35
N ASN A 62 -8.73 -6.11 -21.66
CA ASN A 62 -9.85 -5.78 -20.77
C ASN A 62 -11.02 -6.77 -20.87
N LEU A 63 -10.92 -7.75 -21.77
CA LEU A 63 -11.81 -8.90 -21.89
C LEU A 63 -10.98 -10.18 -21.92
N VAL A 64 -11.32 -11.12 -21.05
CA VAL A 64 -10.63 -12.41 -20.91
C VAL A 64 -11.63 -13.56 -20.99
N SER A 65 -11.15 -14.73 -21.40
CA SER A 65 -11.92 -15.96 -21.34
C SER A 65 -11.96 -16.49 -19.91
N ALA A 66 -13.11 -16.99 -19.46
CA ALA A 66 -13.22 -17.73 -18.20
C ALA A 66 -12.77 -19.20 -18.33
N VAL A 67 -12.47 -19.66 -19.55
CA VAL A 67 -12.13 -21.06 -19.84
C VAL A 67 -10.62 -21.24 -19.95
N GLU A 68 -9.93 -20.27 -20.54
CA GLU A 68 -8.50 -20.35 -20.84
C GLU A 68 -7.75 -19.25 -20.09
N PRO A 69 -6.61 -19.58 -19.45
CA PRO A 69 -5.80 -18.58 -18.76
C PRO A 69 -5.28 -17.53 -19.75
N THR A 70 -5.46 -16.27 -19.41
CA THR A 70 -5.02 -15.14 -20.23
C THR A 70 -4.04 -14.30 -19.43
N LEU A 71 -2.88 -13.98 -20.01
CA LEU A 71 -1.93 -13.06 -19.41
C LEU A 71 -2.49 -11.63 -19.52
N ILE A 72 -2.72 -11.01 -18.37
CA ILE A 72 -3.14 -9.63 -18.19
C ILE A 72 -1.90 -8.77 -17.89
N THR A 73 -1.90 -7.61 -18.51
CA THR A 73 -0.93 -6.54 -18.31
C THR A 73 -1.64 -5.38 -17.63
N ILE A 74 -1.11 -4.93 -16.52
CA ILE A 74 -1.53 -3.76 -15.78
C ILE A 74 -0.41 -2.73 -15.90
N GLU A 75 -0.73 -1.54 -16.39
CA GLU A 75 0.20 -0.41 -16.48
C GLU A 75 -0.21 0.68 -15.49
N GLY A 76 0.77 1.44 -15.02
CA GLY A 76 0.54 2.44 -13.99
C GLY A 76 1.81 3.17 -13.57
N VAL A 77 1.76 3.75 -12.39
CA VAL A 77 2.90 4.26 -11.64
C VAL A 77 2.80 3.78 -10.20
N GLU A 78 3.95 3.61 -9.56
CA GLU A 78 4.05 3.20 -8.16
C GLU A 78 3.33 1.88 -7.84
N LEU A 79 3.25 0.96 -8.81
CA LEU A 79 2.59 -0.35 -8.65
C LEU A 79 3.33 -1.32 -7.72
N GLY A 80 4.42 -0.90 -7.07
CA GLY A 80 5.35 -1.76 -6.35
C GLY A 80 6.49 -2.28 -7.23
N SER A 81 7.52 -2.84 -6.59
CA SER A 81 8.74 -3.30 -7.28
C SER A 81 9.03 -4.79 -7.08
N SER A 82 8.25 -5.47 -6.23
CA SER A 82 8.41 -6.90 -5.96
C SER A 82 7.05 -7.61 -5.80
N ALA A 83 7.04 -8.93 -6.02
CA ALA A 83 5.81 -9.73 -5.94
C ALA A 83 5.22 -9.81 -4.52
N ALA A 84 6.00 -9.45 -3.50
CA ALA A 84 5.52 -9.38 -2.12
C ALA A 84 4.71 -8.10 -1.85
N ASP A 85 4.89 -7.07 -2.70
CA ASP A 85 4.24 -5.76 -2.53
C ASP A 85 2.89 -5.68 -3.24
N VAL A 86 2.60 -6.65 -4.13
CA VAL A 86 1.49 -6.57 -5.09
C VAL A 86 0.61 -7.81 -5.01
N GLU A 87 -0.67 -7.58 -4.72
CA GLU A 87 -1.72 -8.59 -4.83
C GLU A 87 -2.75 -8.12 -5.86
N ILE A 88 -3.08 -8.99 -6.83
CA ILE A 88 -4.06 -8.70 -7.87
C ILE A 88 -5.20 -9.70 -7.74
N SER A 89 -6.43 -9.18 -7.71
CA SER A 89 -7.64 -10.01 -7.74
C SER A 89 -8.58 -9.57 -8.85
N LEU A 90 -9.21 -10.53 -9.51
CA LEU A 90 -10.17 -10.33 -10.59
C LEU A 90 -11.49 -10.96 -10.19
N ALA A 91 -12.51 -10.13 -9.95
CA ALA A 91 -13.83 -10.59 -9.47
C ALA A 91 -13.78 -11.46 -8.18
N GLY A 92 -12.74 -11.30 -7.36
CA GLY A 92 -12.52 -12.09 -6.14
C GLY A 92 -11.59 -13.29 -6.30
N ASP A 93 -11.20 -13.64 -7.53
CA ASP A 93 -10.23 -14.69 -7.81
C ASP A 93 -8.80 -14.11 -7.86
N ALA A 94 -7.86 -14.80 -7.23
CA ALA A 94 -6.46 -14.37 -7.20
C ALA A 94 -5.79 -14.48 -8.58
N CYS A 95 -5.17 -13.40 -9.04
CA CYS A 95 -4.35 -13.38 -10.25
C CYS A 95 -2.88 -13.55 -9.86
N ILE A 96 -2.25 -14.65 -10.28
CA ILE A 96 -0.89 -14.99 -9.90
C ILE A 96 0.10 -14.08 -10.64
N VAL A 97 0.74 -13.17 -9.91
CA VAL A 97 1.76 -12.25 -10.45
C VAL A 97 2.86 -13.04 -11.18
N ARG A 98 3.11 -12.67 -12.44
CA ARG A 98 4.12 -13.28 -13.32
C ARG A 98 5.36 -12.41 -13.47
N SER A 99 5.19 -11.10 -13.57
CA SER A 99 6.30 -10.16 -13.67
C SER A 99 5.93 -8.81 -13.09
N ILE A 100 6.90 -8.13 -12.49
CA ILE A 100 6.79 -6.73 -12.09
C ILE A 100 7.99 -6.01 -12.68
N GLU A 101 7.76 -4.85 -13.30
CA GLU A 101 8.84 -3.97 -13.72
C GLU A 101 9.43 -3.25 -12.50
N ALA A 102 10.76 -3.20 -12.42
CA ALA A 102 11.47 -2.69 -11.23
C ALA A 102 11.15 -1.21 -10.89
N ASN A 103 10.68 -0.44 -11.88
CA ASN A 103 10.24 0.95 -11.72
C ASN A 103 8.73 1.08 -11.41
N GLY A 104 8.04 -0.04 -11.18
CA GLY A 104 6.61 -0.06 -10.84
C GLY A 104 5.68 0.48 -11.93
N THR A 105 6.10 0.51 -13.20
CA THR A 105 5.26 1.00 -14.29
C THR A 105 4.36 -0.05 -14.92
N LYS A 106 4.66 -1.32 -14.68
CA LYS A 106 3.91 -2.43 -15.25
C LYS A 106 4.04 -3.70 -14.43
N THR A 107 2.93 -4.40 -14.33
CA THR A 107 2.84 -5.73 -13.71
C THR A 107 2.05 -6.64 -14.64
N THR A 108 2.44 -7.91 -14.72
CA THR A 108 1.64 -8.93 -15.38
C THR A 108 1.22 -9.99 -14.39
N CYS A 109 0.01 -10.47 -14.59
CA CYS A 109 -0.56 -11.66 -13.96
C CYS A 109 -1.39 -12.34 -15.06
#